data_AF-A0A5B2USC1-F1
#
_entry.id   AF-A0A5B2USC1-F1
#
_cell.length_a   1.000
_cell.length_b   1.000
_cell.length_c   1.000
_cell.angle_alpha   90.00
_cell.angle_beta   90.00
_cell.angle_gamma   90.00
#
_symmetry.space_group_name_H-M   'P 1'
#
loop_
_entity.id
_entity.type
_entity.pdbx_description
1 polymer ?
#
loop_
_entity_poly.entity_id
_entity_poly.type
_entity_poly.pdbx_seq_one_letter_code
_entity_poly.pdbx_strand_id
1 'polypeptide(L)'
;ARERGFWNFWLTGSDRGHGLTTVEYAYLAEEMGWSRLAAQAFNCSAPDTGNMEVLERFGSPTHKVRWLERLLAGRIRSAYLMTEPDVASSDATNVAL
;
A
#
# COMPACT_ATOMS: atom_id res chain seq x y z
N ALA A 1 -2.56 5.81 -16.42
CA ALA A 1 -2.62 6.24 -15.01
C ALA A 1 -1.42 7.14 -14.67
N ARG A 2 -0.19 6.61 -14.67
CA ARG A 2 1.04 7.38 -14.39
C ARG A 2 1.23 8.63 -15.25
N GLU A 3 1.10 8.52 -16.56
CA GLU A 3 1.22 9.66 -17.50
C GLU A 3 0.20 10.77 -17.24
N ARG A 4 -0.94 10.42 -16.61
CA ARG A 4 -2.02 11.35 -16.24
C ARG A 4 -1.88 11.85 -14.79
N GLY A 5 -0.80 11.51 -14.09
CA GLY A 5 -0.59 11.87 -12.68
C GLY A 5 -1.42 11.06 -11.68
N PHE A 6 -2.20 10.07 -12.12
CA PHE A 6 -3.07 9.30 -11.25
C PHE A 6 -2.34 8.10 -10.66
N TRP A 7 -1.59 8.30 -9.57
CA TRP A 7 -0.67 7.30 -9.05
C TRP A 7 -0.32 7.52 -7.57
N ASN A 8 -0.32 6.47 -6.74
CA ASN A 8 0.09 6.52 -5.32
C ASN A 8 -0.69 7.53 -4.45
N PHE A 9 -2.00 7.68 -4.68
CA PHE A 9 -2.83 8.64 -3.92
C PHE A 9 -2.90 8.35 -2.40
N TRP A 10 -2.69 7.09 -2.01
CA TRP A 10 -2.74 6.63 -0.62
C TRP A 10 -1.65 7.21 0.28
N LEU A 11 -0.56 7.74 -0.30
CA LEU A 11 0.62 8.19 0.44
C LEU A 11 0.39 9.57 1.10
N THR A 12 -0.60 9.63 1.99
CA THR A 12 -0.99 10.85 2.72
C THR A 12 0.04 11.19 3.80
N GLY A 13 0.28 12.49 4.03
CA GLY A 13 1.22 12.95 5.05
C GLY A 13 2.72 12.67 4.79
N SER A 14 3.09 12.37 3.54
CA SER A 14 4.50 12.25 3.11
C SER A 14 4.80 13.26 2.01
N ASP A 15 6.03 13.79 2.01
CA ASP A 15 6.53 14.70 0.97
C ASP A 15 6.60 14.06 -0.43
N ARG A 16 6.51 12.73 -0.50
CA ARG A 16 6.45 11.96 -1.76
C ARG A 16 5.02 11.77 -2.29
N GLY A 17 4.02 12.14 -1.50
CA GLY A 17 2.61 12.02 -1.85
C GLY A 17 2.06 13.21 -2.62
N HIS A 18 0.74 13.21 -2.84
CA HIS A 18 0.02 14.32 -3.50
C HIS A 18 -0.43 15.42 -2.53
N GLY A 19 0.02 15.40 -1.27
CA GLY A 19 -0.43 16.33 -0.23
C GLY A 19 -1.88 16.12 0.21
N LEU A 20 -2.51 15.01 -0.18
CA LEU A 20 -3.87 14.68 0.20
C LEU A 20 -3.95 14.37 1.70
N THR A 21 -5.03 14.82 2.32
CA THR A 21 -5.50 14.32 3.61
C THR A 21 -6.12 12.93 3.46
N THR A 22 -6.23 12.18 4.56
CA THR A 22 -6.90 10.88 4.56
C THR A 22 -8.36 10.98 4.13
N VAL A 23 -9.05 12.08 4.47
CA VAL A 23 -10.44 12.32 4.05
C VAL A 23 -10.55 12.52 2.53
N GLU A 24 -9.64 13.29 1.94
CA GLU A 24 -9.62 13.49 0.48
C GLU A 24 -9.29 12.18 -0.26
N TYR A 25 -8.36 11.38 0.27
CA TYR A 25 -8.08 10.05 -0.28
C TYR A 25 -9.28 9.10 -0.19
N ALA A 26 -10.12 9.21 0.85
CA ALA A 26 -11.29 8.35 1.03
C ALA A 26 -12.28 8.47 -0.16
N TYR A 27 -12.52 9.68 -0.66
CA TYR A 27 -13.36 9.88 -1.85
C TYR A 27 -12.76 9.23 -3.11
N LEU A 28 -11.43 9.29 -3.28
CA LEU A 28 -10.76 8.59 -4.38
C LEU A 28 -10.85 7.06 -4.21
N ALA A 29 -10.73 6.56 -2.98
CA ALA A 29 -10.87 5.15 -2.65
C ALA A 29 -12.28 4.63 -2.92
N GLU A 30 -13.31 5.42 -2.63
CA GLU A 30 -14.70 5.13 -2.98
C GLU A 30 -14.87 4.95 -4.49
N GLU A 31 -14.41 5.91 -5.30
CA GLU A 31 -14.47 5.84 -6.76
C GLU A 31 -13.68 4.65 -7.33
N MET A 32 -12.49 4.37 -6.78
CA MET A 32 -11.71 3.19 -7.14
C MET A 32 -12.42 1.88 -6.77
N GLY A 33 -13.26 1.87 -5.73
CA GLY A 33 -14.01 0.70 -5.28
C GLY A 33 -15.04 0.19 -6.29
N TRP A 34 -15.51 1.04 -7.21
CA TRP A 34 -16.46 0.68 -8.26
C TRP A 34 -15.87 -0.23 -9.35
N SER A 35 -14.55 -0.39 -9.42
CA SER A 35 -13.88 -1.23 -10.41
C SER A 35 -12.85 -2.15 -9.78
N ARG A 36 -12.92 -3.44 -10.12
CA ARG A 36 -11.96 -4.46 -9.67
C ARG A 36 -10.51 -4.17 -10.05
N LEU A 37 -10.28 -3.32 -11.04
CA LEU A 37 -8.94 -3.00 -11.54
C LEU A 37 -8.47 -1.58 -11.19
N ALA A 38 -9.37 -0.69 -10.74
CA ALA A 38 -9.00 0.72 -10.57
C ALA A 38 -7.92 0.91 -9.50
N ALA A 39 -8.07 0.31 -8.32
CA ALA A 39 -7.06 0.40 -7.27
C ALA A 39 -5.68 -0.09 -7.76
N GLN A 40 -5.62 -1.19 -8.52
CA GLN A 40 -4.36 -1.67 -9.10
C GLN A 40 -3.82 -0.72 -10.18
N ALA A 41 -4.69 -0.17 -11.04
CA ALA A 41 -4.32 0.75 -12.11
C ALA A 41 -3.72 2.06 -11.58
N PHE A 42 -4.08 2.49 -10.37
CA PHE A 42 -3.55 3.69 -9.71
C PHE A 42 -2.46 3.38 -8.65
N ASN A 43 -2.05 2.11 -8.50
CA ASN A 43 -1.11 1.62 -7.49
C ASN A 43 -1.56 1.88 -6.03
N CYS A 44 -2.87 1.75 -5.81
CA CYS A 44 -3.57 1.92 -4.54
C CYS A 44 -4.21 0.60 -4.05
N SER A 45 -3.82 -0.56 -4.60
CA SER A 45 -4.37 -1.87 -4.21
C SER A 45 -3.73 -2.41 -2.94
N ALA A 46 -4.55 -2.98 -2.05
CA ALA A 46 -4.06 -3.88 -1.02
C ALA A 46 -3.50 -5.18 -1.65
N PRO A 47 -2.48 -5.82 -1.06
CA PRO A 47 -1.79 -5.43 0.18
C PRO A 47 -0.64 -4.43 -0.05
N ASP A 48 -0.36 -4.02 -1.29
CA ASP A 48 0.82 -3.22 -1.64
C ASP A 48 0.86 -1.87 -0.91
N THR A 49 -0.27 -1.17 -0.77
CA THR A 49 -0.32 0.13 -0.09
C THR A 49 0.16 0.03 1.36
N GLY A 50 -0.43 -0.88 2.15
CA GLY A 50 -0.02 -1.09 3.54
C GLY A 50 1.44 -1.53 3.68
N ASN A 51 1.92 -2.40 2.79
CA ASN A 51 3.33 -2.80 2.80
C ASN A 51 4.28 -1.64 2.45
N MET A 52 3.89 -0.79 1.49
CA MET A 52 4.63 0.43 1.17
C MET A 52 4.62 1.43 2.34
N GLU A 53 3.50 1.59 3.07
CA GLU A 53 3.42 2.41 4.29
C GLU A 53 4.40 1.94 5.37
N VAL A 54 4.48 0.63 5.60
CA VAL A 54 5.40 0.04 6.58
C VAL A 54 6.86 0.30 6.18
N LEU A 55 7.22 0.08 4.91
CA LEU A 55 8.56 0.34 4.41
C LEU A 55 8.91 1.84 4.45
N GLU A 56 7.96 2.72 4.12
CA GLU A 56 8.10 4.17 4.16
C GLU A 56 8.41 4.66 5.58
N ARG A 57 7.66 4.19 6.58
CA ARG A 57 7.77 4.65 7.97
C ARG A 57 8.90 3.97 8.73
N PHE A 58 9.06 2.66 8.56
CA PHE A 58 9.92 1.83 9.43
C PHE A 58 11.05 1.12 8.68
N GLY A 59 11.05 1.13 7.35
CA GLY A 59 12.10 0.49 6.56
C GLY A 59 13.47 1.16 6.73
N SER A 60 14.51 0.35 6.82
CA SER A 60 15.89 0.83 6.74
C SER A 60 16.15 1.51 5.37
N PRO A 61 17.16 2.39 5.26
CA PRO A 61 17.52 2.98 3.97
C PRO A 61 17.77 1.95 2.87
N THR A 62 18.41 0.83 3.21
CA THR A 62 18.68 -0.26 2.26
C THR A 62 17.40 -0.98 1.82
N HIS A 63 16.42 -1.19 2.71
CA HIS A 63 15.12 -1.75 2.35
C HIS A 63 14.30 -0.80 1.49
N LYS A 64 14.33 0.51 1.77
CA LYS A 64 13.62 1.51 0.98
C LYS A 64 14.13 1.54 -0.47
N VAL A 65 15.45 1.60 -0.66
CA VAL A 65 16.06 1.55 -2.01
C VAL A 65 15.74 0.23 -2.72
N ARG A 66 15.90 -0.91 -2.02
CA ARG A 66 15.73 -2.23 -2.65
C ARG A 66 14.28 -2.54 -3.01
N TRP A 67 13.32 -2.17 -2.17
CA TRP A 67 11.93 -2.63 -2.26
C TRP A 67 10.94 -1.51 -2.51
N LEU A 68 10.96 -0.46 -1.67
CA LEU A 68 9.95 0.60 -1.71
C LEU A 68 9.97 1.35 -3.05
N GLU A 69 11.14 1.70 -3.57
CA GLU A 69 11.24 2.38 -4.87
C GLU A 69 10.62 1.56 -6.02
N ARG A 70 10.77 0.23 -5.99
CA ARG A 70 10.22 -0.66 -7.01
C ARG A 70 8.70 -0.82 -6.86
N LEU A 71 8.19 -0.83 -5.63
CA LEU A 71 6.76 -0.88 -5.32
C LEU A 71 6.07 0.44 -5.70
N LEU A 72 6.65 1.59 -5.33
CA LEU A 72 6.17 2.93 -5.70
C LEU A 72 6.18 3.13 -7.23
N ALA A 73 7.15 2.54 -7.93
CA ALA A 73 7.21 2.54 -9.39
C ALA A 73 6.33 1.46 -10.04
N GLY A 74 5.56 0.68 -9.28
CA GLY A 74 4.69 -0.37 -9.81
C GLY A 74 5.42 -1.48 -10.59
N ARG A 75 6.69 -1.76 -10.28
CA ARG A 75 7.53 -2.74 -10.99
C ARG A 75 7.50 -4.14 -10.36
N ILE A 76 7.11 -4.23 -9.10
CA ILE A 76 6.93 -5.48 -8.34
C ILE A 76 5.65 -5.38 -7.52
N ARG A 77 5.13 -6.52 -7.07
CA ARG A 77 4.01 -6.65 -6.13
C ARG A 77 4.49 -7.29 -4.83
N SER A 78 3.69 -7.20 -3.79
CA SER A 78 3.98 -7.74 -2.46
C SER A 78 2.81 -8.57 -1.94
N ALA A 79 3.07 -9.33 -0.88
CA ALA A 79 2.08 -10.03 -0.10
C ALA A 79 2.30 -9.69 1.38
N TYR A 80 1.24 -9.75 2.17
CA TYR A 80 1.33 -9.68 3.63
C TYR A 80 0.96 -11.05 4.18
N LEU A 81 1.87 -11.65 4.95
CA LEU A 81 1.72 -12.99 5.50
C LEU A 81 1.66 -12.84 7.02
N MET A 82 0.50 -13.10 7.59
CA MET A 82 0.25 -13.07 9.04
C MET A 82 -0.71 -14.18 9.45
N THR A 83 -1.76 -14.42 8.65
CA THR A 83 -2.74 -15.47 8.94
C THR A 83 -2.12 -16.86 8.82
N GLU A 84 -2.24 -17.64 9.88
CA GLU A 84 -1.85 -19.05 9.97
C GLU A 84 -3.09 -19.95 9.89
N PRO A 85 -3.05 -21.05 9.10
CA PRO A 85 -4.22 -21.89 8.85
C PRO A 85 -4.67 -22.70 10.07
N ASP A 86 -3.75 -23.05 10.96
CA ASP A 86 -3.99 -23.99 12.06
C ASP A 86 -4.39 -23.32 13.38
N VAL A 87 -4.48 -21.99 13.41
CA VAL A 87 -4.82 -21.20 14.61
C VAL A 87 -5.85 -20.12 14.31
N ALA A 88 -6.60 -19.70 15.33
CA ALA A 88 -7.54 -18.60 15.25
C ALA A 88 -6.80 -17.25 15.14
N SER A 89 -6.34 -16.93 13.93
CA SER A 89 -5.52 -15.74 13.61
C SER A 89 -6.25 -14.39 13.77
N SER A 90 -7.53 -14.39 14.15
CA SER A 90 -8.24 -13.16 14.53
C SER A 90 -7.69 -12.55 15.81
N ASP A 91 -7.17 -13.38 16.72
CA ASP A 91 -6.34 -12.95 17.84
C ASP A 91 -4.87 -13.11 17.44
N ALA A 92 -4.19 -11.99 17.24
CA ALA A 92 -2.80 -11.97 16.81
C ALA A 92 -1.84 -12.64 17.81
N THR A 93 -2.25 -12.82 19.08
CA THR A 93 -1.41 -13.50 20.09
C THR A 93 -1.32 -15.02 19.86
N ASN A 94 -2.16 -15.58 18.99
CA ASN A 94 -2.10 -16.99 18.60
C ASN A 94 -1.11 -17.27 17.46
N VAL A 95 -0.65 -16.23 16.74
CA VAL A 95 0.29 -16.37 15.61
C VAL A 95 1.69 -16.69 16.15
N ALA A 96 2.39 -17.63 15.53
CA ALA A 96 3.73 -18.03 15.96
C ALA A 96 4.76 -16.90 15.73
N LEU A 97 5.74 -16.83 16.63
CA LEU A 97 6.89 -15.90 16.53
C LEU A 97 8.04 -16.48 15.69
#